data_AF-A0A2J4YS66-F1
#
_entry.id   AF-A0A2J4YS66-F1
#
_cell.length_a   1.000
_cell.length_b   1.000
_cell.length_c   1.000
_cell.angle_alpha   90.00
_cell.angle_beta   90.00
_cell.angle_gamma   90.00
#
_symmetry.space_group_name_H-M   'P 1'
#
loop_
_entity.id
_entity.type
_entity.pdbx_description
1 polymer ?
#
loop_
_entity_poly.entity_id
_entity_poly.type
_entity_poly.pdbx_seq_one_letter_code
_entity_poly.pdbx_strand_id
1 'polypeptide(L)'
;MTLGSGIGIYVSRDSVGNNGTVNYGLKDITLSNFFIGRLVEGISFASNESNLKVTSCTFSGIFQGMDQHTWSGQVETTGCVAGDVIGGWWLQRNNTQNTAYIPPYPATDVYLLGWADSCPSETLTAGQINGTWGALQNNADTFFDTYFFKSANSATTASGGRLTNNSNNTGTIPQWKGVAGRARTVLSRYGRPINRMDIDNLKLIRQHRTPIYLSNSLGESVISHAYFEGIGLVDNTGSAVSGNLFGIDVVDPLNTSESGVGYMVTRGGIGLKNFTASSKNQHAPLSDNADRKNASYRGTLYVPSGTVSTTQAEIDRASVWDGTTTDIRYLRYADKAFTQPLQFTLGGPTFRYAEGNFTPTLTVNGSLITGLAVSRGHYKRNGNTIMGGVQFSSSAALALSAGQVVIGGLPFTIPSGAIAYHHGQVDVYSHAAAGVNVRPFFNDGATTIKLVTDSKGTDFTASNAPGSVQLLLYVSFTMIISG
;
A
#
# COMPACT_ATOMS: atom_id res chain seq x y z
N MET A 1 -24.25 -9.34 -22.18
CA MET A 1 -23.98 -7.92 -22.51
C MET A 1 -23.67 -7.87 -24.00
N THR A 2 -24.44 -7.12 -24.77
CA THR A 2 -24.16 -6.92 -26.21
C THR A 2 -23.34 -5.65 -26.31
N LEU A 3 -22.02 -5.77 -26.52
CA LEU A 3 -21.16 -4.63 -26.73
C LEU A 3 -21.47 -4.04 -28.12
N GLY A 4 -21.72 -2.74 -28.21
CA GLY A 4 -21.97 -2.07 -29.47
C GLY A 4 -20.73 -2.10 -30.36
N SER A 5 -20.91 -2.24 -31.67
CA SER A 5 -19.84 -2.06 -32.65
C SER A 5 -19.60 -0.57 -32.85
N GLY A 6 -18.46 -0.03 -32.40
CA GLY A 6 -18.10 1.35 -32.71
C GLY A 6 -17.17 2.03 -31.69
N ILE A 7 -16.79 3.25 -32.04
CA ILE A 7 -16.00 4.16 -31.21
C ILE A 7 -16.94 5.25 -30.69
N GLY A 8 -16.89 5.57 -29.39
CA GLY A 8 -17.73 6.61 -28.81
C GLY A 8 -17.27 8.01 -29.21
N ILE A 9 -16.01 8.34 -28.90
CA ILE A 9 -15.36 9.57 -29.34
C ILE A 9 -14.07 9.21 -30.06
N TYR A 10 -13.92 9.74 -31.27
CA TYR A 10 -12.70 9.65 -32.05
C TYR A 10 -12.11 11.05 -32.20
N VAL A 11 -10.85 11.21 -31.79
CA VAL A 11 -10.09 12.45 -31.95
C VAL A 11 -8.89 12.14 -32.84
N SER A 12 -8.77 12.88 -33.94
CA SER A 12 -7.65 12.80 -34.87
C SER A 12 -7.47 14.16 -35.54
N ARG A 13 -6.36 14.33 -36.27
CA ARG A 13 -6.08 15.54 -37.04
C ARG A 13 -6.39 15.30 -38.52
N ASP A 14 -7.40 16.00 -39.04
CA ASP A 14 -8.05 15.77 -40.34
C ASP A 14 -7.13 15.40 -41.53
N SER A 15 -5.95 16.02 -41.65
CA SER A 15 -5.07 15.84 -42.83
C SER A 15 -3.75 15.10 -42.57
N VAL A 16 -3.47 14.70 -41.34
CA VAL A 16 -2.16 14.12 -40.95
C VAL A 16 -2.28 12.82 -40.16
N GLY A 17 -3.50 12.40 -39.80
CA GLY A 17 -3.76 11.13 -39.12
C GLY A 17 -3.00 11.02 -37.79
N ASN A 18 -2.22 9.95 -37.65
CA ASN A 18 -1.39 9.67 -36.48
C ASN A 18 -0.16 10.59 -36.31
N ASN A 19 0.03 11.60 -37.18
CA ASN A 19 1.16 12.50 -37.12
C ASN A 19 0.81 13.80 -36.39
N GLY A 20 1.54 14.08 -35.31
CA GLY A 20 1.48 15.33 -34.59
C GLY A 20 0.69 15.28 -33.28
N THR A 21 0.42 16.47 -32.76
CA THR A 21 -0.34 16.67 -31.54
C THR A 21 -1.81 16.96 -31.82
N VAL A 22 -2.67 16.52 -30.92
CA VAL A 22 -4.09 16.87 -30.88
C VAL A 22 -4.40 17.56 -29.56
N ASN A 23 -5.23 18.58 -29.60
CA ASN A 23 -5.69 19.30 -28.42
C ASN A 23 -7.21 19.17 -28.31
N TYR A 24 -7.70 18.75 -27.15
CA TYR A 24 -9.12 18.63 -26.92
C TYR A 24 -9.48 18.79 -25.43
N GLY A 25 -10.75 19.09 -25.20
CA GLY A 25 -11.37 19.12 -23.88
C GLY A 25 -12.61 18.24 -23.86
N LEU A 26 -12.66 17.23 -22.99
CA LEU A 26 -13.88 16.46 -22.71
C LEU A 26 -14.32 16.74 -21.28
N LYS A 27 -15.55 17.20 -21.10
CA LYS A 27 -16.04 17.53 -19.76
C LYS A 27 -17.49 17.13 -19.57
N ASP A 28 -17.80 16.52 -18.42
CA ASP A 28 -19.15 16.15 -18.01
C ASP A 28 -19.83 15.21 -19.03
N ILE A 29 -19.07 14.23 -19.54
CA ILE A 29 -19.51 13.27 -20.56
C ILE A 29 -19.67 11.87 -19.95
N THR A 30 -20.71 11.15 -20.39
CA THR A 30 -20.83 9.70 -20.16
C THR A 30 -20.81 8.96 -21.48
N LEU A 31 -19.90 8.00 -21.62
CA LEU A 31 -19.80 7.08 -22.76
C LEU A 31 -20.14 5.68 -22.29
N SER A 32 -21.02 4.96 -22.99
CA SER A 32 -21.45 3.63 -22.57
C SER A 32 -21.69 2.68 -23.73
N ASN A 33 -21.36 1.41 -23.54
CA ASN A 33 -21.61 0.30 -24.49
C ASN A 33 -20.91 0.42 -25.85
N PHE A 34 -19.78 1.11 -25.92
CA PHE A 34 -18.94 1.17 -27.13
C PHE A 34 -17.89 0.06 -27.14
N PHE A 35 -17.42 -0.33 -28.31
CA PHE A 35 -16.25 -1.19 -28.39
C PHE A 35 -15.02 -0.44 -27.87
N ILE A 36 -14.81 0.80 -28.31
CA ILE A 36 -13.79 1.71 -27.76
C ILE A 36 -14.50 2.98 -27.30
N GLY A 37 -14.40 3.33 -26.02
CA GLY A 37 -15.01 4.56 -25.48
C GLY A 37 -14.40 5.81 -26.14
N ARG A 38 -13.07 5.93 -26.06
CA ARG A 38 -12.29 7.02 -26.67
C ARG A 38 -11.16 6.45 -27.50
N LEU A 39 -11.01 6.90 -28.74
CA LEU A 39 -9.83 6.62 -29.56
C LEU A 39 -9.17 7.95 -29.93
N VAL A 40 -7.91 8.10 -29.57
CA VAL A 40 -7.15 9.32 -29.87
C VAL A 40 -5.91 8.97 -30.70
N GLU A 41 -5.90 9.47 -31.93
CA GLU A 41 -4.78 9.42 -32.85
C GLU A 41 -3.95 10.71 -32.74
N GLY A 42 -2.63 10.56 -32.72
CA GLY A 42 -1.70 11.63 -32.36
C GLY A 42 -1.45 11.71 -30.85
N ILE A 43 -0.59 12.66 -30.48
CA ILE A 43 -0.22 12.89 -29.08
C ILE A 43 -1.21 13.88 -28.47
N SER A 44 -1.97 13.46 -27.46
CA SER A 44 -2.83 14.36 -26.70
C SER A 44 -1.93 15.38 -25.99
N PHE A 45 -1.95 16.63 -26.47
CA PHE A 45 -1.08 17.71 -25.98
C PHE A 45 -1.91 18.83 -25.37
N ALA A 46 -1.56 19.26 -24.16
CA ALA A 46 -2.28 20.31 -23.42
C ALA A 46 -3.81 20.07 -23.39
N SER A 47 -4.21 18.80 -23.35
CA SER A 47 -5.60 18.35 -23.39
C SER A 47 -6.12 18.08 -21.98
N ASN A 48 -7.43 18.13 -21.79
CA ASN A 48 -8.05 17.91 -20.50
C ASN A 48 -9.28 17.02 -20.63
N GLU A 49 -9.39 15.99 -19.80
CA GLU A 49 -10.66 15.31 -19.59
C GLU A 49 -11.08 15.43 -18.12
N SER A 50 -12.34 15.83 -17.90
CA SER A 50 -12.85 16.14 -16.57
C SER A 50 -14.25 15.60 -16.34
N ASN A 51 -14.52 15.07 -15.14
CA ASN A 51 -15.81 14.50 -14.78
C ASN A 51 -16.35 13.54 -15.85
N LEU A 52 -15.50 12.61 -16.26
CA LEU A 52 -15.76 11.71 -17.38
C LEU A 52 -16.13 10.33 -16.84
N LYS A 53 -17.20 9.75 -17.39
CA LYS A 53 -17.62 8.40 -17.09
C LYS A 53 -17.63 7.53 -18.34
N VAL A 54 -16.94 6.40 -18.30
CA VAL A 54 -16.93 5.42 -19.39
C VAL A 54 -17.35 4.06 -18.84
N THR A 55 -18.46 3.52 -19.33
CA THR A 55 -19.02 2.28 -18.77
C THR A 55 -19.31 1.20 -19.80
N SER A 56 -19.12 -0.05 -19.40
CA SER A 56 -19.52 -1.20 -20.22
C SER A 56 -18.91 -1.19 -21.64
N CYS A 57 -17.69 -0.67 -21.79
CA CYS A 57 -16.96 -0.68 -23.06
C CYS A 57 -15.94 -1.84 -23.11
N THR A 58 -15.50 -2.26 -24.30
CA THR A 58 -14.33 -3.17 -24.36
C THR A 58 -13.09 -2.44 -23.86
N PHE A 59 -12.84 -1.24 -24.39
CA PHE A 59 -11.77 -0.35 -23.93
C PHE A 59 -12.39 0.97 -23.45
N SER A 60 -12.03 1.45 -22.27
CA SER A 60 -12.46 2.79 -21.86
C SER A 60 -11.82 3.89 -22.71
N GLY A 61 -10.60 3.64 -23.20
CA GLY A 61 -9.85 4.56 -24.02
C GLY A 61 -8.59 3.94 -24.59
N ILE A 62 -8.25 4.27 -25.83
CA ILE A 62 -6.98 3.94 -26.48
C ILE A 62 -6.39 5.25 -27.01
N PHE A 63 -5.19 5.58 -26.56
CA PHE A 63 -4.51 6.81 -26.89
C PHE A 63 -3.15 6.47 -27.50
N GLN A 64 -2.83 7.03 -28.66
CA GLN A 64 -1.52 6.84 -29.28
C GLN A 64 -0.39 7.39 -28.40
N GLY A 65 -0.60 8.51 -27.73
CA GLY A 65 0.30 9.03 -26.71
C GLY A 65 -0.25 10.27 -26.02
N MET A 66 0.44 10.72 -24.97
CA MET A 66 0.02 11.81 -24.10
C MET A 66 1.22 12.62 -23.61
N ASP A 67 1.09 13.95 -23.70
CA ASP A 67 2.05 14.88 -23.12
C ASP A 67 1.28 16.11 -22.61
N GLN A 68 1.58 16.55 -21.38
CA GLN A 68 0.82 17.61 -20.70
C GLN A 68 -0.71 17.41 -20.76
N HIS A 69 -1.18 16.16 -20.74
CA HIS A 69 -2.60 15.86 -20.61
C HIS A 69 -2.97 15.92 -19.13
N THR A 70 -4.17 16.36 -18.78
CA THR A 70 -4.63 16.34 -17.38
C THR A 70 -5.97 15.65 -17.27
N TRP A 71 -6.10 14.79 -16.27
CA TRP A 71 -7.37 14.24 -15.83
C TRP A 71 -7.79 14.91 -14.53
N SER A 72 -8.75 15.83 -14.63
CA SER A 72 -9.20 16.68 -13.53
C SER A 72 -10.59 16.28 -13.03
N GLY A 73 -10.86 16.39 -11.73
CA GLY A 73 -12.07 15.85 -11.13
C GLY A 73 -12.12 14.33 -11.16
N GLN A 74 -13.31 13.76 -11.34
CA GLN A 74 -13.51 12.31 -11.29
C GLN A 74 -13.54 11.67 -12.68
N VAL A 75 -12.60 10.77 -12.95
CA VAL A 75 -12.65 9.87 -14.11
C VAL A 75 -13.06 8.47 -13.63
N GLU A 76 -14.20 7.98 -14.13
CA GLU A 76 -14.77 6.67 -13.78
C GLU A 76 -14.79 5.73 -14.99
N THR A 77 -14.11 4.59 -14.91
CA THR A 77 -14.14 3.53 -15.93
C THR A 77 -14.71 2.24 -15.34
N THR A 78 -16.01 1.99 -15.46
CA THR A 78 -16.68 0.85 -14.79
C THR A 78 -17.29 -0.17 -15.74
N GLY A 79 -17.15 -1.46 -15.42
CA GLY A 79 -17.62 -2.56 -16.27
C GLY A 79 -16.89 -2.66 -17.61
N CYS A 80 -15.71 -2.04 -17.76
CA CYS A 80 -14.92 -2.15 -18.98
C CYS A 80 -14.08 -3.43 -18.98
N VAL A 81 -13.72 -3.96 -20.16
CA VAL A 81 -12.86 -5.17 -20.27
C VAL A 81 -11.39 -4.80 -20.04
N ALA A 82 -10.98 -3.69 -20.65
CA ALA A 82 -9.72 -3.00 -20.44
C ALA A 82 -10.00 -1.53 -20.11
N GLY A 83 -9.25 -0.99 -19.15
CA GLY A 83 -9.24 0.44 -18.87
C GLY A 83 -8.43 1.21 -19.92
N ASP A 84 -7.91 2.38 -19.54
CA ASP A 84 -7.25 3.28 -20.49
C ASP A 84 -5.88 2.74 -20.91
N VAL A 85 -5.64 2.65 -22.21
CA VAL A 85 -4.36 2.25 -22.79
C VAL A 85 -3.71 3.45 -23.46
N ILE A 86 -2.55 3.86 -22.95
CA ILE A 86 -1.80 5.02 -23.42
C ILE A 86 -0.49 4.51 -24.02
N GLY A 87 -0.23 4.85 -25.28
CA GLY A 87 0.96 4.42 -25.99
C GLY A 87 0.90 2.98 -26.48
N GLY A 88 2.08 2.44 -26.85
CA GLY A 88 2.24 1.05 -27.30
C GLY A 88 1.97 0.81 -28.78
N TRP A 89 1.51 1.82 -29.52
CA TRP A 89 1.17 1.70 -30.94
C TRP A 89 2.41 1.40 -31.78
N TRP A 90 2.28 0.46 -32.71
CA TRP A 90 3.31 0.20 -33.71
C TRP A 90 3.15 1.21 -34.85
N LEU A 91 3.97 2.26 -34.83
CA LEU A 91 3.88 3.40 -35.75
C LEU A 91 4.99 3.37 -36.82
N GLN A 92 6.17 2.86 -36.46
CA GLN A 92 7.31 2.76 -37.36
C GLN A 92 8.03 1.42 -37.24
N ARG A 93 8.79 1.08 -38.30
CA ARG A 93 9.68 -0.10 -38.39
C ARG A 93 11.01 0.09 -37.66
N ASN A 94 11.24 1.24 -37.04
CA ASN A 94 12.45 1.50 -36.28
C ASN A 94 12.18 1.47 -34.78
N ASN A 95 13.18 1.05 -34.01
CA ASN A 95 13.18 1.07 -32.56
C ASN A 95 14.10 2.18 -32.05
N THR A 96 13.76 3.42 -32.38
CA THR A 96 14.57 4.60 -32.06
C THR A 96 13.70 5.74 -31.54
N GLN A 97 14.25 6.51 -30.61
CA GLN A 97 13.66 7.75 -30.09
C GLN A 97 14.18 9.02 -30.79
N ASN A 98 15.18 8.89 -31.67
CA ASN A 98 15.84 10.04 -32.28
C ASN A 98 15.35 10.21 -33.72
N THR A 99 14.95 11.43 -34.04
CA THR A 99 14.46 11.87 -35.35
C THR A 99 15.42 11.55 -36.49
N ALA A 100 16.74 11.53 -36.23
CA ALA A 100 17.76 11.11 -37.20
C ALA A 100 17.55 9.68 -37.73
N TYR A 101 16.85 8.83 -36.98
CA TYR A 101 16.58 7.44 -37.31
C TYR A 101 15.07 7.15 -37.45
N ILE A 102 14.22 8.15 -37.71
CA ILE A 102 12.79 7.96 -38.02
C ILE A 102 12.55 8.31 -39.50
N PRO A 103 11.88 7.46 -40.31
CA PRO A 103 11.60 7.76 -41.72
C PRO A 103 10.43 8.75 -41.89
N PRO A 104 10.49 9.68 -42.86
CA PRO A 104 11.62 9.99 -43.74
C PRO A 104 12.77 10.61 -42.94
N TYR A 105 13.99 10.07 -43.07
CA TYR A 105 15.13 10.46 -42.23
C TYR A 105 15.73 11.81 -42.66
N PRO A 106 16.04 12.75 -41.74
CA PRO A 106 15.52 12.83 -40.37
C PRO A 106 14.04 13.28 -40.37
N ALA A 107 13.19 12.61 -39.58
CA ALA A 107 11.79 13.03 -39.49
C ALA A 107 11.70 14.29 -38.64
N THR A 108 10.99 15.30 -39.12
CA THR A 108 10.76 16.54 -38.35
C THR A 108 9.82 16.33 -37.16
N ASP A 109 9.18 15.17 -37.06
CA ASP A 109 8.10 14.91 -36.13
C ASP A 109 8.41 13.71 -35.21
N VAL A 110 8.79 14.01 -33.97
CA VAL A 110 9.01 13.03 -32.89
C VAL A 110 7.70 12.43 -32.35
N TYR A 111 6.54 12.98 -32.71
CA TYR A 111 5.22 12.54 -32.27
C TYR A 111 4.78 11.21 -32.93
N LEU A 112 5.56 10.73 -33.91
CA LEU A 112 5.48 9.39 -34.52
C LEU A 112 5.80 8.23 -33.58
N LEU A 113 6.19 8.51 -32.34
CA LEU A 113 6.71 7.51 -31.41
C LEU A 113 5.68 6.97 -30.41
N GLY A 114 4.49 7.56 -30.29
CA GLY A 114 3.46 7.06 -29.38
C GLY A 114 3.98 6.85 -27.95
N TRP A 115 4.17 7.95 -27.23
CA TRP A 115 4.86 7.98 -25.93
C TRP A 115 4.02 8.73 -24.88
N ALA A 116 4.42 8.65 -23.61
CA ALA A 116 3.64 9.17 -22.50
C ALA A 116 4.57 9.85 -21.46
N ASP A 117 4.54 11.19 -21.34
CA ASP A 117 5.38 11.94 -20.37
C ASP A 117 4.63 12.48 -19.16
N SER A 118 3.37 12.88 -19.36
CA SER A 118 2.63 13.57 -18.30
C SER A 118 1.14 13.41 -18.53
N CYS A 119 0.51 12.69 -17.61
CA CYS A 119 -0.94 12.56 -17.50
C CYS A 119 -1.37 12.39 -16.03
N PRO A 120 -1.15 13.42 -15.18
CA PRO A 120 -1.62 13.37 -13.79
C PRO A 120 -3.15 13.24 -13.73
N SER A 121 -3.63 12.45 -12.77
CA SER A 121 -5.05 12.23 -12.49
C SER A 121 -5.39 12.63 -11.06
N GLU A 122 -6.39 13.49 -10.89
CA GLU A 122 -6.88 13.84 -9.55
C GLU A 122 -7.63 12.65 -8.91
N THR A 123 -8.61 12.09 -9.61
CA THR A 123 -9.35 10.90 -9.15
C THR A 123 -9.59 9.92 -10.29
N LEU A 124 -9.07 8.70 -10.16
CA LEU A 124 -9.37 7.57 -11.04
C LEU A 124 -10.16 6.51 -10.27
N THR A 125 -11.37 6.21 -10.73
CA THR A 125 -12.15 5.06 -10.28
C THR A 125 -12.26 4.06 -11.41
N ALA A 126 -11.82 2.83 -11.20
CA ALA A 126 -11.92 1.79 -12.22
C ALA A 126 -12.52 0.49 -11.67
N GLY A 127 -13.53 -0.02 -12.36
CA GLY A 127 -14.14 -1.32 -12.10
C GLY A 127 -14.14 -2.16 -13.36
N GLN A 128 -13.66 -3.39 -13.29
CA GLN A 128 -13.68 -4.28 -14.46
C GLN A 128 -15.04 -4.96 -14.59
N ILE A 129 -15.36 -5.50 -15.77
CA ILE A 129 -16.57 -6.29 -15.96
C ILE A 129 -16.58 -7.50 -15.01
N ASN A 130 -17.70 -7.72 -14.33
CA ASN A 130 -17.87 -8.83 -13.39
C ASN A 130 -17.87 -10.19 -14.09
N GLY A 131 -17.24 -11.17 -13.47
CA GLY A 131 -17.28 -12.58 -13.84
C GLY A 131 -15.90 -13.21 -13.93
N THR A 132 -15.86 -14.40 -14.53
CA THR A 132 -14.64 -15.17 -14.74
C THR A 132 -13.87 -14.67 -15.96
N TRP A 133 -12.54 -14.65 -15.86
CA TRP A 133 -11.64 -14.47 -17.00
C TRP A 133 -11.97 -15.46 -18.11
N GLY A 134 -12.04 -14.98 -19.35
CA GLY A 134 -12.35 -15.86 -20.47
C GLY A 134 -12.20 -15.21 -21.84
N ALA A 135 -13.03 -15.67 -22.78
CA ALA A 135 -12.95 -15.30 -24.19
C ALA A 135 -13.03 -13.79 -24.42
N LEU A 136 -13.82 -13.06 -23.63
CA LEU A 136 -13.98 -11.61 -23.77
C LEU A 136 -12.65 -10.86 -23.56
N GLN A 137 -11.96 -11.17 -22.46
CA GLN A 137 -10.67 -10.56 -22.12
C GLN A 137 -9.58 -10.99 -23.11
N ASN A 138 -9.54 -12.27 -23.47
CA ASN A 138 -8.61 -12.79 -24.47
C ASN A 138 -8.80 -12.10 -25.83
N ASN A 139 -10.04 -11.92 -26.28
CA ASN A 139 -10.35 -11.25 -27.55
C ASN A 139 -9.98 -9.76 -27.50
N ALA A 140 -10.15 -9.09 -26.37
CA ALA A 140 -9.69 -7.70 -26.21
C ALA A 140 -8.16 -7.61 -26.31
N ASP A 141 -7.42 -8.50 -25.64
CA ASP A 141 -5.97 -8.57 -25.78
C ASP A 141 -5.55 -8.85 -27.23
N THR A 142 -6.15 -9.84 -27.89
CA THR A 142 -5.87 -10.16 -29.30
C THR A 142 -6.19 -8.99 -30.22
N PHE A 143 -7.30 -8.28 -30.00
CA PHE A 143 -7.65 -7.10 -30.79
C PHE A 143 -6.59 -6.00 -30.63
N PHE A 144 -6.25 -5.64 -29.39
CA PHE A 144 -5.26 -4.59 -29.14
C PHE A 144 -3.90 -4.97 -29.75
N ASP A 145 -3.50 -6.23 -29.59
CA ASP A 145 -2.26 -6.72 -30.18
C ASP A 145 -2.31 -6.82 -31.71
N THR A 146 -3.45 -7.08 -32.33
CA THR A 146 -3.53 -7.15 -33.79
C THR A 146 -3.48 -5.77 -34.44
N TYR A 147 -4.18 -4.79 -33.87
CA TYR A 147 -4.42 -3.50 -34.53
C TYR A 147 -3.51 -2.38 -34.03
N PHE A 148 -3.15 -2.37 -32.75
CA PHE A 148 -2.38 -1.29 -32.14
C PHE A 148 -0.95 -1.73 -31.82
N PHE A 149 -0.79 -2.74 -30.94
CA PHE A 149 0.53 -3.15 -30.49
C PHE A 149 1.29 -3.99 -31.52
N LYS A 150 0.69 -4.88 -32.27
CA LYS A 150 1.36 -5.69 -33.31
C LYS A 150 2.63 -6.39 -32.80
N SER A 151 2.53 -7.18 -31.73
CA SER A 151 3.67 -7.86 -31.09
C SER A 151 4.47 -8.74 -32.05
N ALA A 152 3.81 -9.35 -33.05
CA ALA A 152 4.45 -10.10 -34.13
C ALA A 152 5.49 -9.28 -34.90
N ASN A 153 5.36 -7.94 -34.91
CA ASN A 153 6.31 -7.04 -35.55
C ASN A 153 7.44 -6.57 -34.62
N SER A 154 7.52 -7.07 -33.38
CA SER A 154 8.51 -6.64 -32.38
C SER A 154 9.85 -7.38 -32.47
N ALA A 155 9.98 -8.43 -33.29
CA ALA A 155 11.27 -9.03 -33.58
C ALA A 155 12.10 -8.14 -34.52
N THR A 156 13.42 -8.16 -34.36
CA THR A 156 14.34 -7.44 -35.27
C THR A 156 14.43 -8.14 -36.62
N THR A 157 14.86 -7.44 -37.67
CA THR A 157 15.05 -8.02 -39.01
C THR A 157 16.07 -9.16 -39.01
N ALA A 158 17.10 -9.10 -38.15
CA ALA A 158 18.04 -10.21 -37.95
C ALA A 158 17.37 -11.47 -37.37
N SER A 159 16.29 -11.31 -36.60
CA SER A 159 15.48 -12.40 -36.06
C SER A 159 14.23 -12.71 -36.90
N GLY A 160 14.20 -12.26 -38.17
CA GLY A 160 13.08 -12.49 -39.09
C GLY A 160 11.85 -11.61 -38.86
N GLY A 161 11.96 -10.58 -38.00
CA GLY A 161 10.90 -9.63 -37.73
C GLY A 161 10.96 -8.35 -38.58
N ARG A 162 10.31 -7.29 -38.09
CA ARG A 162 10.16 -6.01 -38.82
C ARG A 162 10.84 -4.82 -38.16
N LEU A 163 11.33 -4.96 -36.92
CA LEU A 163 12.11 -3.89 -36.29
C LEU A 163 13.51 -3.83 -36.91
N THR A 164 14.01 -2.63 -37.15
CA THR A 164 15.42 -2.44 -37.54
C THR A 164 16.37 -3.06 -36.50
N ASN A 165 17.51 -3.54 -37.00
CA ASN A 165 18.63 -3.98 -36.14
C ASN A 165 19.37 -2.79 -35.50
N ASN A 166 19.22 -1.58 -36.07
CA ASN A 166 19.91 -0.38 -35.62
C ASN A 166 19.03 0.39 -34.62
N SER A 167 19.26 0.15 -33.33
CA SER A 167 18.61 0.85 -32.22
C SER A 167 19.54 1.90 -31.62
N ASN A 168 18.99 3.05 -31.25
CA ASN A 168 19.62 3.95 -30.27
C ASN A 168 18.72 4.15 -29.03
N ASN A 169 17.75 3.25 -28.82
CA ASN A 169 16.88 3.33 -27.66
C ASN A 169 17.68 3.19 -26.38
N THR A 170 17.46 4.14 -25.48
CA THR A 170 18.09 4.19 -24.15
C THR A 170 17.39 3.28 -23.13
N GLY A 171 16.21 2.76 -23.45
CA GLY A 171 15.42 1.89 -22.59
C GLY A 171 14.96 0.61 -23.27
N THR A 172 14.59 -0.38 -22.45
CA THR A 172 14.11 -1.69 -22.90
C THR A 172 12.78 -1.55 -23.66
N ILE A 173 12.71 -2.19 -24.82
CA ILE A 173 11.46 -2.31 -25.60
C ILE A 173 10.51 -3.22 -24.82
N PRO A 174 9.28 -2.79 -24.52
CA PRO A 174 8.36 -3.56 -23.72
C PRO A 174 7.86 -4.80 -24.49
N GLN A 175 7.71 -5.89 -23.76
CA GLN A 175 7.02 -7.08 -24.26
C GLN A 175 5.51 -6.91 -24.13
N TRP A 176 4.75 -7.63 -24.98
CA TRP A 176 3.31 -7.67 -24.88
C TRP A 176 2.87 -8.50 -23.66
N LYS A 177 2.19 -7.86 -22.70
CA LYS A 177 1.73 -8.47 -21.43
C LYS A 177 0.23 -8.29 -21.18
N GLY A 178 -0.54 -8.08 -22.25
CA GLY A 178 -1.99 -7.85 -22.19
C GLY A 178 -2.39 -6.50 -21.59
N VAL A 179 -3.57 -6.03 -21.98
CA VAL A 179 -4.23 -4.80 -21.48
C VAL A 179 -5.56 -5.11 -20.80
N ALA A 180 -6.21 -6.22 -21.15
CA ALA A 180 -7.44 -6.66 -20.52
C ALA A 180 -7.22 -6.99 -19.04
N GLY A 181 -8.23 -6.68 -18.22
CA GLY A 181 -8.17 -6.84 -16.77
C GLY A 181 -7.39 -5.75 -16.04
N ARG A 182 -6.88 -4.73 -16.74
CA ARG A 182 -6.15 -3.59 -16.16
C ARG A 182 -7.03 -2.33 -16.15
N ALA A 183 -6.79 -1.42 -15.21
CA ALA A 183 -7.45 -0.13 -15.11
C ALA A 183 -6.74 0.97 -15.94
N ARG A 184 -5.41 0.91 -16.00
CA ARG A 184 -4.60 1.78 -16.85
C ARG A 184 -3.32 1.06 -17.27
N THR A 185 -3.04 1.12 -18.56
CA THR A 185 -1.82 0.56 -19.16
C THR A 185 -1.09 1.67 -19.90
N VAL A 186 0.15 1.95 -19.51
CA VAL A 186 1.00 2.92 -20.19
C VAL A 186 2.17 2.17 -20.80
N LEU A 187 2.24 2.17 -22.12
CA LEU A 187 3.23 1.42 -22.90
C LEU A 187 4.13 2.40 -23.64
N SER A 188 5.43 2.35 -23.37
CA SER A 188 6.43 3.07 -24.15
C SER A 188 7.15 2.12 -25.09
N ARG A 189 6.60 1.93 -26.29
CA ARG A 189 7.08 0.94 -27.25
C ARG A 189 8.56 1.14 -27.63
N TYR A 190 8.98 2.39 -27.75
CA TYR A 190 10.35 2.73 -28.14
C TYR A 190 11.25 3.03 -26.93
N GLY A 191 10.89 2.52 -25.74
CA GLY A 191 11.77 2.54 -24.57
C GLY A 191 12.01 3.92 -23.97
N ARG A 192 11.18 4.92 -24.30
CA ARG A 192 11.27 6.27 -23.70
C ARG A 192 10.77 6.20 -22.25
N PRO A 193 11.44 6.81 -21.26
CA PRO A 193 10.95 6.84 -19.88
C PRO A 193 9.50 7.33 -19.79
N ILE A 194 8.70 6.70 -18.93
CA ILE A 194 7.32 7.12 -18.65
C ILE A 194 7.33 7.89 -17.34
N ASN A 195 7.08 9.19 -17.38
CA ASN A 195 7.10 10.06 -16.21
C ASN A 195 5.71 10.58 -15.88
N ARG A 196 5.55 11.16 -14.68
CA ARG A 196 4.42 12.02 -14.28
C ARG A 196 3.04 11.46 -14.66
N MET A 197 2.86 10.15 -14.48
CA MET A 197 1.59 9.43 -14.58
C MET A 197 0.92 9.33 -13.20
N ASP A 198 1.04 10.40 -12.42
CA ASP A 198 0.62 10.43 -11.02
C ASP A 198 -0.90 10.26 -10.89
N ILE A 199 -1.33 9.62 -9.81
CA ILE A 199 -2.75 9.48 -9.48
C ILE A 199 -2.92 9.87 -8.01
N ASP A 200 -3.68 10.93 -7.74
CA ASP A 200 -3.86 11.40 -6.37
C ASP A 200 -4.80 10.48 -5.60
N ASN A 201 -5.95 10.14 -6.18
CA ASN A 201 -6.94 9.24 -5.58
C ASN A 201 -7.29 8.10 -6.54
N LEU A 202 -7.00 6.86 -6.13
CA LEU A 202 -7.26 5.67 -6.90
C LEU A 202 -8.29 4.78 -6.19
N LYS A 203 -9.38 4.45 -6.89
CA LYS A 203 -10.33 3.41 -6.46
C LYS A 203 -10.36 2.30 -7.49
N LEU A 204 -10.09 1.07 -7.08
CA LEU A 204 -10.11 -0.11 -7.94
C LEU A 204 -11.09 -1.16 -7.43
N ILE A 205 -11.77 -1.82 -8.36
CA ILE A 205 -12.77 -2.84 -8.08
C ILE A 205 -12.65 -3.96 -9.11
N ARG A 206 -12.22 -5.14 -8.64
CA ARG A 206 -12.36 -6.43 -9.33
C ARG A 206 -11.51 -6.61 -10.60
N GLN A 207 -10.33 -6.03 -10.65
CA GLN A 207 -9.42 -6.19 -11.79
C GLN A 207 -8.71 -7.54 -11.72
N HIS A 208 -8.77 -8.30 -12.83
CA HIS A 208 -8.09 -9.59 -12.92
C HIS A 208 -6.55 -9.49 -12.91
N ARG A 209 -5.98 -8.50 -13.61
CA ARG A 209 -4.53 -8.30 -13.75
C ARG A 209 -4.07 -7.10 -12.93
N THR A 210 -2.76 -6.85 -12.90
CA THR A 210 -2.19 -5.64 -12.29
C THR A 210 -2.84 -4.38 -12.87
N PRO A 211 -3.64 -3.66 -12.06
CA PRO A 211 -4.50 -2.58 -12.54
C PRO A 211 -3.75 -1.43 -13.18
N ILE A 212 -2.66 -0.98 -12.56
CA ILE A 212 -1.86 0.14 -13.08
C ILE A 212 -0.51 -0.40 -13.55
N TYR A 213 -0.30 -0.41 -14.86
CA TYR A 213 0.90 -0.98 -15.47
C TYR A 213 1.64 0.03 -16.33
N LEU A 214 2.87 0.34 -15.96
CA LEU A 214 3.81 1.13 -16.76
C LEU A 214 4.89 0.18 -17.30
N SER A 215 5.14 0.23 -18.61
CA SER A 215 5.96 -0.78 -19.28
C SER A 215 7.47 -0.66 -19.05
N ASN A 216 7.93 0.43 -18.43
CA ASN A 216 9.33 0.64 -18.05
C ASN A 216 9.43 1.11 -16.59
N SER A 217 10.60 0.97 -15.99
CA SER A 217 10.90 1.28 -14.58
C SER A 217 11.72 2.56 -14.39
N LEU A 218 12.02 3.29 -15.47
CA LEU A 218 13.00 4.38 -15.49
C LEU A 218 12.41 5.77 -15.21
N GLY A 219 11.10 5.87 -14.98
CA GLY A 219 10.45 7.12 -14.65
C GLY A 219 9.91 7.18 -13.23
N GLU A 220 9.55 8.38 -12.81
CA GLU A 220 8.98 8.67 -11.50
C GLU A 220 7.49 8.98 -11.67
N SER A 221 6.65 8.08 -11.18
CA SER A 221 5.21 8.29 -11.03
C SER A 221 4.77 7.70 -9.70
N VAL A 222 3.69 8.23 -9.14
CA VAL A 222 3.20 7.76 -7.84
C VAL A 222 1.68 7.79 -7.74
N ILE A 223 1.14 6.78 -7.07
CA ILE A 223 -0.22 6.82 -6.55
C ILE A 223 -0.18 7.31 -5.11
N SER A 224 -0.81 8.45 -4.83
CA SER A 224 -0.81 9.08 -3.50
C SER A 224 -1.72 8.33 -2.53
N HIS A 225 -2.96 8.03 -2.93
CA HIS A 225 -3.94 7.28 -2.13
C HIS A 225 -4.64 6.22 -2.98
N ALA A 226 -4.74 4.99 -2.46
CA ALA A 226 -5.45 3.91 -3.14
C ALA A 226 -6.41 3.15 -2.23
N TYR A 227 -7.58 2.80 -2.76
CA TYR A 227 -8.44 1.75 -2.23
C TYR A 227 -8.65 0.71 -3.32
N PHE A 228 -8.48 -0.57 -2.99
CA PHE A 228 -8.69 -1.65 -3.96
C PHE A 228 -9.30 -2.92 -3.36
N GLU A 229 -10.19 -3.54 -4.12
CA GLU A 229 -10.89 -4.78 -3.76
C GLU A 229 -10.96 -5.75 -4.93
N GLY A 230 -10.76 -7.05 -4.65
CA GLY A 230 -10.92 -8.13 -5.63
C GLY A 230 -9.87 -8.12 -6.75
N ILE A 231 -8.68 -7.60 -6.48
CA ILE A 231 -7.58 -7.58 -7.44
C ILE A 231 -6.96 -8.96 -7.55
N GLY A 232 -6.74 -9.42 -8.78
CA GLY A 232 -5.95 -10.62 -9.03
C GLY A 232 -6.69 -11.93 -9.07
N LEU A 233 -8.00 -11.91 -9.21
CA LEU A 233 -8.82 -13.12 -9.17
C LEU A 233 -9.21 -13.58 -10.57
N VAL A 234 -9.40 -14.88 -10.75
CA VAL A 234 -9.88 -15.46 -12.02
C VAL A 234 -11.37 -15.14 -12.19
N ASP A 235 -12.21 -15.47 -11.22
CA ASP A 235 -13.54 -14.90 -11.00
C ASP A 235 -13.43 -13.75 -10.01
N ASN A 236 -13.56 -12.54 -10.55
CA ASN A 236 -13.41 -11.30 -9.81
C ASN A 236 -14.61 -10.96 -8.89
N THR A 237 -15.67 -11.75 -8.93
CA THR A 237 -16.81 -11.63 -8.01
C THR A 237 -16.69 -12.58 -6.81
N GLY A 238 -15.81 -13.57 -6.92
CA GLY A 238 -15.55 -14.57 -5.89
C GLY A 238 -14.62 -14.12 -4.77
N SER A 239 -14.23 -15.07 -3.94
CA SER A 239 -13.27 -14.88 -2.85
C SER A 239 -11.84 -15.21 -3.30
N ALA A 240 -10.84 -14.66 -2.60
CA ALA A 240 -9.43 -15.01 -2.78
C ALA A 240 -9.13 -16.38 -2.14
N VAL A 241 -9.43 -17.46 -2.87
CA VAL A 241 -9.21 -18.85 -2.44
C VAL A 241 -8.44 -19.62 -3.51
N SER A 242 -7.84 -20.74 -3.12
CA SER A 242 -7.13 -21.62 -4.06
C SER A 242 -8.05 -22.04 -5.22
N GLY A 243 -7.49 -22.00 -6.43
CA GLY A 243 -8.19 -22.19 -7.70
C GLY A 243 -8.74 -20.90 -8.31
N ASN A 244 -8.74 -19.78 -7.57
CA ASN A 244 -9.27 -18.50 -8.03
C ASN A 244 -8.20 -17.39 -8.08
N LEU A 245 -6.93 -17.68 -7.80
CA LEU A 245 -5.84 -16.68 -7.82
C LEU A 245 -5.20 -16.62 -9.21
N PHE A 246 -5.42 -15.52 -9.94
CA PHE A 246 -4.91 -15.37 -11.31
C PHE A 246 -3.43 -15.01 -11.31
N GLY A 247 -2.65 -15.69 -12.16
CA GLY A 247 -1.20 -15.66 -12.12
C GLY A 247 -0.58 -16.57 -11.05
N ILE A 248 -1.35 -17.15 -10.13
CA ILE A 248 -0.84 -18.10 -9.12
C ILE A 248 -1.37 -19.50 -9.40
N ASP A 249 -2.68 -19.71 -9.27
CA ASP A 249 -3.35 -20.99 -9.51
C ASP A 249 -3.66 -21.19 -11.00
N VAL A 250 -3.98 -20.09 -11.68
CA VAL A 250 -4.27 -20.07 -13.12
C VAL A 250 -3.24 -19.20 -13.82
N VAL A 251 -2.41 -19.81 -14.66
CA VAL A 251 -1.33 -19.12 -15.37
C VAL A 251 -1.89 -18.13 -16.39
N ASP A 252 -1.33 -16.92 -16.42
CA ASP A 252 -1.58 -15.97 -17.50
C ASP A 252 -0.64 -16.27 -18.67
N PRO A 253 -1.17 -16.67 -19.84
CA PRO A 253 -0.34 -17.01 -21.00
C PRO A 253 0.45 -15.81 -21.53
N LEU A 254 -0.01 -14.57 -21.29
CA LEU A 254 0.68 -13.36 -21.75
C LEU A 254 1.74 -12.85 -20.77
N ASN A 255 1.83 -13.42 -19.57
CA ASN A 255 2.76 -12.96 -18.55
C ASN A 255 3.21 -14.11 -17.64
N THR A 256 3.81 -15.14 -18.26
CA THR A 256 4.28 -16.34 -17.57
C THR A 256 5.32 -16.07 -16.49
N SER A 257 6.02 -14.92 -16.54
CA SER A 257 6.93 -14.48 -15.49
C SER A 257 6.26 -14.25 -14.13
N GLU A 258 4.93 -14.09 -14.10
CA GLU A 258 4.16 -13.90 -12.87
C GLU A 258 3.59 -15.20 -12.31
N SER A 259 3.82 -16.33 -12.98
CA SER A 259 3.36 -17.63 -12.53
C SER A 259 3.89 -17.91 -11.11
N GLY A 260 2.97 -18.06 -10.16
CA GLY A 260 3.27 -18.30 -8.74
C GLY A 260 3.58 -17.03 -7.92
N VAL A 261 3.68 -15.86 -8.56
CA VAL A 261 3.84 -14.56 -7.88
C VAL A 261 2.49 -13.85 -7.75
N GLY A 262 1.68 -13.92 -8.80
CA GLY A 262 0.40 -13.21 -8.90
C GLY A 262 0.54 -11.75 -9.33
N TYR A 263 -0.57 -11.03 -9.29
CA TYR A 263 -0.68 -9.63 -9.69
C TYR A 263 -0.73 -8.63 -8.54
N MET A 264 0.06 -7.58 -8.72
CA MET A 264 0.19 -6.44 -7.83
C MET A 264 -0.86 -5.36 -8.13
N VAL A 265 -0.95 -4.30 -7.34
CA VAL A 265 -1.78 -3.12 -7.64
C VAL A 265 -1.11 -2.27 -8.73
N THR A 266 0.20 -2.11 -8.60
CA THR A 266 1.00 -1.29 -9.51
C THR A 266 2.22 -2.05 -10.00
N ARG A 267 2.69 -1.71 -11.20
CA ARG A 267 3.92 -2.27 -11.75
C ARG A 267 4.64 -1.29 -12.67
N GLY A 268 5.98 -1.34 -12.63
CA GLY A 268 6.87 -0.53 -13.46
C GLY A 268 7.27 0.76 -12.77
N GLY A 269 7.40 1.86 -13.52
CA GLY A 269 7.86 3.17 -13.05
C GLY A 269 6.87 3.90 -12.12
N ILE A 270 5.98 3.19 -11.42
CA ILE A 270 4.98 3.78 -10.54
C ILE A 270 4.96 3.15 -9.14
N GLY A 271 5.21 3.99 -8.14
CA GLY A 271 5.11 3.63 -6.72
C GLY A 271 3.71 3.79 -6.15
N LEU A 272 3.51 3.24 -4.95
CA LEU A 272 2.28 3.35 -4.16
C LEU A 272 2.60 3.90 -2.76
N LYS A 273 1.95 4.99 -2.34
CA LYS A 273 2.15 5.64 -1.03
C LYS A 273 1.17 5.13 0.03
N ASN A 274 -0.05 5.68 0.06
CA ASN A 274 -1.06 5.34 1.06
C ASN A 274 -2.09 4.40 0.48
N PHE A 275 -2.47 3.34 1.22
CA PHE A 275 -3.49 2.42 0.71
C PHE A 275 -4.36 1.71 1.76
N THR A 276 -5.53 1.28 1.29
CA THR A 276 -6.43 0.35 1.96
C THR A 276 -6.76 -0.80 1.01
N ALA A 277 -6.40 -2.02 1.41
CA ALA A 277 -6.65 -3.24 0.65
C ALA A 277 -7.82 -4.02 1.27
N SER A 278 -8.81 -4.43 0.49
CA SER A 278 -9.78 -5.44 0.93
C SER A 278 -9.13 -6.82 1.15
N SER A 279 -9.70 -7.63 2.04
CA SER A 279 -9.35 -9.05 2.24
C SER A 279 -9.60 -9.93 1.02
N LYS A 280 -10.39 -9.47 0.04
CA LYS A 280 -10.66 -10.22 -1.21
C LYS A 280 -9.55 -10.10 -2.26
N ASN A 281 -8.49 -9.34 -2.00
CA ASN A 281 -7.37 -9.25 -2.92
C ASN A 281 -6.50 -10.50 -2.80
N GLN A 282 -5.84 -10.90 -3.89
CA GLN A 282 -4.80 -11.90 -3.78
C GLN A 282 -3.61 -11.40 -2.94
N HIS A 283 -2.86 -12.32 -2.33
CA HIS A 283 -1.78 -12.01 -1.38
C HIS A 283 -0.42 -11.67 -2.04
N ALA A 284 -0.40 -11.11 -3.26
CA ALA A 284 0.81 -10.69 -3.94
C ALA A 284 1.38 -9.37 -3.34
N PRO A 285 2.69 -9.07 -3.52
CA PRO A 285 3.21 -7.73 -3.25
C PRO A 285 2.40 -6.66 -3.96
N LEU A 286 2.17 -5.51 -3.33
CA LEU A 286 1.28 -4.48 -3.89
C LEU A 286 1.93 -3.66 -5.01
N SER A 287 3.26 -3.60 -5.04
CA SER A 287 4.04 -2.91 -6.07
C SER A 287 5.42 -3.55 -6.20
N ASP A 288 5.98 -3.58 -7.42
CA ASP A 288 7.37 -3.97 -7.68
C ASP A 288 8.35 -2.80 -7.69
N ASN A 289 7.84 -1.57 -7.50
CA ASN A 289 8.65 -0.37 -7.41
C ASN A 289 8.42 0.29 -6.06
N ALA A 290 9.45 0.24 -5.21
CA ALA A 290 9.43 0.96 -3.95
C ALA A 290 9.34 2.47 -4.26
N ASP A 291 8.43 3.18 -3.59
CA ASP A 291 8.44 4.64 -3.59
C ASP A 291 9.81 5.12 -3.10
N ARG A 292 10.64 5.57 -4.03
CA ARG A 292 11.94 6.13 -3.70
C ARG A 292 11.69 7.53 -3.17
N LYS A 293 11.56 7.66 -1.85
CA LYS A 293 11.58 8.96 -1.15
C LYS A 293 13.02 9.53 -1.21
N ASN A 294 13.49 9.86 -2.41
CA ASN A 294 14.87 10.24 -2.72
C ASN A 294 15.21 11.70 -2.42
N ALA A 295 14.31 12.45 -1.80
CA ALA A 295 14.59 13.80 -1.33
C ALA A 295 13.72 14.11 -0.10
N SER A 296 14.17 15.09 0.70
CA SER A 296 13.34 15.77 1.69
C SER A 296 12.08 16.31 1.01
N TYR A 297 11.02 15.52 0.99
CA TYR A 297 9.73 15.92 0.44
C TYR A 297 9.12 16.96 1.39
N ARG A 298 8.97 18.21 0.95
CA ARG A 298 8.05 19.16 1.60
C ARG A 298 6.63 18.83 1.12
N GLY A 299 6.03 17.81 1.72
CA GLY A 299 4.60 17.56 1.56
C GLY A 299 3.82 18.61 2.35
N THR A 300 2.91 19.33 1.70
CA THR A 300 1.90 20.12 2.41
C THR A 300 0.86 19.13 2.94
N LEU A 301 0.97 18.76 4.20
CA LEU A 301 -0.03 17.94 4.85
C LEU A 301 -1.22 18.84 5.18
N TYR A 302 -2.32 18.70 4.45
CA TYR A 302 -3.57 19.37 4.79
C TYR A 302 -4.17 18.70 6.03
N VAL A 303 -3.73 19.16 7.20
CA VAL A 303 -4.37 18.82 8.47
C VAL A 303 -5.64 19.68 8.56
N PRO A 304 -6.84 19.08 8.63
CA PRO A 304 -8.06 19.85 8.84
C PRO A 304 -7.87 20.76 10.05
N SER A 305 -8.04 22.07 9.86
CA SER A 305 -7.79 23.04 10.92
C SER A 305 -8.70 22.75 12.12
N GLY A 306 -8.10 22.48 13.28
CA GLY A 306 -8.80 22.59 14.57
C GLY A 306 -8.82 21.38 15.49
N THR A 307 -8.32 20.20 15.10
CA THR A 307 -8.46 19.00 15.98
C THR A 307 -7.22 18.14 16.17
N VAL A 308 -6.23 18.20 15.26
CA VAL A 308 -5.04 17.34 15.31
C VAL A 308 -3.80 18.22 15.46
N SER A 309 -3.03 18.06 16.54
CA SER A 309 -1.78 18.80 16.71
C SER A 309 -0.82 18.47 15.55
N THR A 310 0.10 19.38 15.23
CA THR A 310 1.13 19.14 14.20
C THR A 310 2.01 17.91 14.46
N THR A 311 2.05 17.43 15.72
CA THR A 311 2.69 16.17 16.13
C THR A 311 1.86 14.92 15.83
N GLN A 312 0.53 15.00 15.78
CA GLN A 312 -0.37 13.86 15.57
C GLN A 312 -0.85 13.71 14.12
N ALA A 313 -0.19 14.40 13.18
CA ALA A 313 -0.61 14.35 11.80
C ALA A 313 -0.13 13.04 11.12
N GLU A 314 -1.06 12.30 10.51
CA GLU A 314 -0.77 11.05 9.80
C GLU A 314 0.06 11.34 8.54
N ILE A 315 1.20 10.67 8.41
CA ILE A 315 2.15 10.83 7.30
C ILE A 315 2.02 9.67 6.30
N ASP A 316 1.97 8.43 6.79
CA ASP A 316 1.88 7.24 5.95
C ASP A 316 1.01 6.16 6.62
N ARG A 317 0.25 5.39 5.84
CA ARG A 317 -0.57 4.27 6.35
C ARG A 317 -0.64 3.09 5.38
N ALA A 318 -0.56 1.88 5.94
CA ALA A 318 -0.93 0.63 5.30
C ALA A 318 -2.01 -0.06 6.14
N SER A 319 -3.13 -0.44 5.50
CA SER A 319 -4.27 -1.07 6.18
C SER A 319 -4.92 -2.16 5.34
N VAL A 320 -5.48 -3.16 6.03
CA VAL A 320 -6.29 -4.23 5.45
C VAL A 320 -7.73 -4.06 5.95
N TRP A 321 -8.72 -4.19 5.07
CA TRP A 321 -10.14 -4.15 5.42
C TRP A 321 -10.76 -5.51 5.18
N ASP A 322 -11.35 -6.11 6.22
CA ASP A 322 -11.90 -7.47 6.15
C ASP A 322 -13.37 -7.52 5.68
N GLY A 323 -13.99 -6.37 5.39
CA GLY A 323 -15.41 -6.24 5.10
C GLY A 323 -16.23 -5.62 6.24
N THR A 324 -15.66 -5.58 7.45
CA THR A 324 -16.32 -5.08 8.67
C THR A 324 -15.43 -4.09 9.44
N THR A 325 -14.14 -4.38 9.54
CA THR A 325 -13.15 -3.60 10.29
C THR A 325 -11.91 -3.31 9.43
N THR A 326 -11.27 -2.16 9.68
CA THR A 326 -9.99 -1.78 9.06
C THR A 326 -8.86 -2.05 10.05
N ASP A 327 -8.05 -3.06 9.76
CA ASP A 327 -6.86 -3.42 10.51
C ASP A 327 -5.65 -2.64 9.98
N ILE A 328 -5.10 -1.77 10.81
CA ILE A 328 -3.94 -0.93 10.47
C ILE A 328 -2.67 -1.77 10.66
N ARG A 329 -1.92 -2.01 9.58
CA ARG A 329 -0.68 -2.79 9.59
C ARG A 329 0.56 -1.92 9.82
N TYR A 330 0.52 -0.71 9.29
CA TYR A 330 1.55 0.31 9.45
C TYR A 330 0.88 1.67 9.50
N LEU A 331 1.33 2.53 10.40
CA LEU A 331 0.86 3.91 10.51
C LEU A 331 1.98 4.78 11.07
N ARG A 332 2.33 5.83 10.36
CA ARG A 332 3.34 6.80 10.79
C ARG A 332 2.68 8.15 11.00
N TYR A 333 2.89 8.70 12.18
CA TYR A 333 2.63 10.09 12.51
C TYR A 333 3.95 10.88 12.48
N ALA A 334 3.88 12.20 12.66
CA ALA A 334 5.07 13.05 12.73
C ALA A 334 6.00 12.73 13.91
N ASP A 335 5.47 12.25 15.03
CA ASP A 335 6.23 11.99 16.26
C ASP A 335 6.39 10.50 16.63
N LYS A 336 5.60 9.61 16.02
CA LYS A 336 5.55 8.18 16.36
C LYS A 336 5.18 7.32 15.16
N ALA A 337 5.50 6.04 15.24
CA ALA A 337 5.06 5.05 14.26
C ALA A 337 4.53 3.81 14.97
N PHE A 338 3.46 3.25 14.40
CA PHE A 338 2.94 1.94 14.71
C PHE A 338 3.28 0.99 13.57
N THR A 339 3.80 -0.19 13.90
CA THR A 339 4.01 -1.27 12.94
C THR A 339 3.65 -2.59 13.61
N GLN A 340 3.02 -3.47 12.86
CA GLN A 340 2.99 -4.88 13.24
C GLN A 340 4.41 -5.45 13.28
N PRO A 341 4.62 -6.58 13.98
CA PRO A 341 5.90 -7.25 14.05
C PRO A 341 6.52 -7.44 12.65
N LEU A 342 7.66 -6.81 12.39
CA LEU A 342 8.38 -6.88 11.12
C LEU A 342 9.38 -8.04 11.14
N GLN A 343 9.32 -8.90 10.13
CA GLN A 343 10.32 -9.94 9.93
C GLN A 343 11.30 -9.48 8.84
N PHE A 344 12.57 -9.29 9.19
CA PHE A 344 13.57 -8.81 8.23
C PHE A 344 14.01 -9.90 7.23
N THR A 345 13.78 -11.17 7.55
CA THR A 345 14.05 -12.34 6.70
C THR A 345 13.03 -13.44 7.00
N LEU A 346 12.78 -14.35 6.05
CA LEU A 346 11.92 -15.51 6.27
C LEU A 346 12.47 -16.36 7.43
N GLY A 347 11.73 -16.48 8.53
CA GLY A 347 12.19 -17.15 9.76
C GLY A 347 13.10 -16.31 10.67
N GLY A 348 13.41 -15.06 10.32
CA GLY A 348 14.24 -14.16 11.12
C GLY A 348 13.55 -13.57 12.36
N PRO A 349 14.32 -12.92 13.26
CA PRO A 349 13.80 -12.30 14.46
C PRO A 349 12.79 -11.20 14.12
N THR A 350 11.68 -11.19 14.85
CA THR A 350 10.59 -10.24 14.60
C THR A 350 10.79 -8.96 15.41
N PHE A 351 10.96 -7.83 14.73
CA PHE A 351 11.07 -6.52 15.37
C PHE A 351 9.68 -5.96 15.70
N ARG A 352 9.47 -5.53 16.94
CA ARG A 352 8.19 -5.01 17.44
C ARG A 352 8.40 -3.65 18.09
N TYR A 353 7.62 -2.64 17.71
CA TYR A 353 7.55 -1.37 18.44
C TYR A 353 6.13 -1.16 18.99
N ALA A 354 6.01 -0.91 20.30
CA ALA A 354 4.74 -0.56 20.92
C ALA A 354 4.98 0.36 22.12
N GLU A 355 4.14 1.36 22.32
CA GLU A 355 4.26 2.30 23.44
C GLU A 355 2.86 2.69 23.89
N GLY A 356 2.65 2.82 25.21
CA GLY A 356 1.33 3.19 25.71
C GLY A 356 1.29 3.41 27.21
N ASN A 357 0.21 4.07 27.63
CA ASN A 357 -0.17 4.22 29.04
C ASN A 357 -1.28 3.22 29.37
N PHE A 358 -1.31 2.75 30.61
CA PHE A 358 -2.34 1.84 31.11
C PHE A 358 -2.69 2.16 32.57
N THR A 359 -3.82 1.62 33.05
CA THR A 359 -4.24 1.77 34.45
C THR A 359 -3.98 0.44 35.18
N PRO A 360 -2.89 0.32 35.95
CA PRO A 360 -2.58 -0.92 36.65
C PRO A 360 -3.55 -1.14 37.82
N THR A 361 -3.66 -2.38 38.28
CA THR A 361 -4.40 -2.74 39.50
C THR A 361 -3.44 -3.18 40.58
N LEU A 362 -3.76 -2.92 41.84
CA LEU A 362 -3.00 -3.39 42.98
C LEU A 362 -3.88 -4.27 43.84
N THR A 363 -3.48 -5.52 44.04
CA THR A 363 -4.17 -6.46 44.92
C THR A 363 -3.27 -6.89 46.07
N VAL A 364 -3.84 -7.05 47.25
CA VAL A 364 -3.17 -7.63 48.43
C VAL A 364 -3.98 -8.83 48.87
N ASN A 365 -3.34 -10.01 48.94
CA ASN A 365 -3.99 -11.27 49.25
C ASN A 365 -5.23 -11.54 48.37
N GLY A 366 -5.13 -11.22 47.07
CA GLY A 366 -6.22 -11.36 46.09
C GLY A 366 -7.33 -10.30 46.18
N SER A 367 -7.32 -9.42 47.19
CA SER A 367 -8.30 -8.33 47.31
C SER A 367 -7.81 -7.07 46.63
N LEU A 368 -8.65 -6.45 45.79
CA LEU A 368 -8.33 -5.19 45.12
C LEU A 368 -8.24 -4.04 46.13
N ILE A 369 -7.14 -3.28 46.07
CA ILE A 369 -6.98 -2.07 46.86
C ILE A 369 -7.80 -0.95 46.22
N THR A 370 -8.76 -0.44 46.98
CA THR A 370 -9.60 0.70 46.61
C THR A 370 -9.14 1.95 47.38
N GLY A 371 -9.39 3.15 46.86
CA GLY A 371 -8.96 4.41 47.50
C GLY A 371 -7.56 4.91 47.11
N LEU A 372 -7.04 4.48 45.96
CA LEU A 372 -5.81 5.00 45.37
C LEU A 372 -6.10 6.35 44.67
N ALA A 373 -5.28 7.36 44.96
CA ALA A 373 -5.31 8.66 44.31
C ALA A 373 -4.60 8.63 42.95
N VAL A 374 -3.57 7.81 42.81
CA VAL A 374 -2.84 7.58 41.55
C VAL A 374 -2.78 6.08 41.30
N SER A 375 -3.14 5.70 40.08
CA SER A 375 -2.81 4.41 39.48
C SER A 375 -2.46 4.66 38.00
N ARG A 376 -1.17 4.60 37.67
CA ARG A 376 -0.68 4.91 36.31
C ARG A 376 0.44 3.96 35.93
N GLY A 377 0.38 3.45 34.70
CA GLY A 377 1.40 2.62 34.10
C GLY A 377 1.81 3.18 32.75
N HIS A 378 3.07 3.03 32.40
CA HIS A 378 3.59 3.28 31.06
C HIS A 378 4.48 2.12 30.62
N TYR A 379 4.52 1.84 29.32
CA TYR A 379 5.44 0.87 28.75
C TYR A 379 5.91 1.29 27.36
N LYS A 380 7.09 0.80 26.99
CA LYS A 380 7.70 0.90 25.67
C LYS A 380 8.36 -0.42 25.32
N ARG A 381 7.94 -1.05 24.22
CA ARG A 381 8.58 -2.20 23.59
C ARG A 381 9.38 -1.75 22.38
N ASN A 382 10.64 -2.15 22.34
CA ASN A 382 11.54 -1.98 21.21
C ASN A 382 12.24 -3.31 20.91
N GLY A 383 11.78 -4.02 19.89
CA GLY A 383 12.22 -5.38 19.57
C GLY A 383 11.96 -6.36 20.71
N ASN A 384 13.07 -6.92 21.21
CA ASN A 384 13.10 -7.84 22.34
C ASN A 384 13.26 -7.15 23.70
N THR A 385 13.25 -5.82 23.75
CA THR A 385 13.32 -5.06 24.99
C THR A 385 11.95 -4.48 25.33
N ILE A 386 11.48 -4.67 26.56
CA ILE A 386 10.32 -3.98 27.11
C ILE A 386 10.79 -3.15 28.30
N MET A 387 10.59 -1.84 28.25
CA MET A 387 10.78 -0.92 29.35
C MET A 387 9.41 -0.50 29.87
N GLY A 388 9.25 -0.34 31.17
CA GLY A 388 8.00 0.16 31.72
C GLY A 388 8.12 0.61 33.15
N GLY A 389 7.04 1.23 33.62
CA GLY A 389 6.92 1.56 35.02
C GLY A 389 5.47 1.75 35.44
N VAL A 390 5.21 1.45 36.71
CA VAL A 390 3.92 1.62 37.36
C VAL A 390 4.08 2.44 38.62
N GLN A 391 3.08 3.27 38.88
CA GLN A 391 3.00 4.13 40.05
C GLN A 391 1.63 3.99 40.70
N PHE A 392 1.64 3.78 42.01
CA PHE A 392 0.47 3.85 42.87
C PHE A 392 0.72 4.86 43.98
N SER A 393 -0.30 5.66 44.31
CA SER A 393 -0.29 6.45 45.52
C SER A 393 -1.67 6.57 46.14
N SER A 394 -1.75 6.72 47.46
CA SER A 394 -2.98 7.04 48.19
C SER A 394 -2.91 8.43 48.81
N SER A 395 -4.05 9.13 48.85
CA SER A 395 -4.18 10.42 49.54
C SER A 395 -4.40 10.27 51.05
N ALA A 396 -4.93 9.12 51.47
CA ALA A 396 -5.20 8.77 52.86
C ALA A 396 -4.54 7.44 53.23
N ALA A 397 -4.52 7.16 54.53
CA ALA A 397 -3.98 5.93 55.05
C ALA A 397 -4.87 4.73 54.66
N LEU A 398 -4.25 3.66 54.17
CA LEU A 398 -4.94 2.44 53.75
C LEU A 398 -4.73 1.32 54.77
N ALA A 399 -5.78 0.55 55.03
CA ALA A 399 -5.68 -0.70 55.78
C ALA A 399 -5.29 -1.82 54.82
N LEU A 400 -4.05 -2.30 54.90
CA LEU A 400 -3.56 -3.41 54.08
C LEU A 400 -3.60 -4.70 54.90
N SER A 401 -4.25 -5.73 54.36
CA SER A 401 -4.26 -7.07 54.96
C SER A 401 -2.89 -7.74 54.81
N ALA A 402 -2.57 -8.70 55.69
CA ALA A 402 -1.43 -9.59 55.48
C ALA A 402 -1.60 -10.38 54.16
N GLY A 403 -0.52 -10.55 53.40
CA GLY A 403 -0.48 -11.41 52.21
C GLY A 403 0.23 -10.80 51.00
N GLN A 404 0.34 -11.59 49.93
CA GLN A 404 1.10 -11.29 48.71
C GLN A 404 0.58 -10.00 48.04
N VAL A 405 1.50 -9.12 47.66
CA VAL A 405 1.23 -7.92 46.86
C VAL A 405 1.44 -8.23 45.38
N VAL A 406 0.41 -7.98 44.57
CA VAL A 406 0.42 -8.24 43.13
C VAL A 406 -0.06 -7.01 42.36
N ILE A 407 0.71 -6.64 41.35
CA ILE A 407 0.38 -5.60 40.37
C ILE A 407 -0.22 -6.29 39.15
N GLY A 408 -1.46 -5.96 38.81
CA GLY A 408 -2.16 -6.47 37.63
C GLY A 408 -2.44 -5.38 36.59
N GLY A 409 -3.15 -5.77 35.54
CA GLY A 409 -3.56 -4.86 34.47
C GLY A 409 -2.46 -4.54 33.46
N LEU A 410 -1.42 -5.39 33.34
CA LEU A 410 -0.42 -5.22 32.29
C LEU A 410 -1.08 -5.34 30.91
N PRO A 411 -0.75 -4.45 29.94
CA PRO A 411 -1.30 -4.52 28.58
C PRO A 411 -0.61 -5.60 27.72
N PHE A 412 0.22 -6.44 28.33
CA PHE A 412 0.96 -7.50 27.67
C PHE A 412 1.14 -8.70 28.61
N THR A 413 1.29 -9.88 28.01
CA THR A 413 1.75 -11.09 28.71
C THR A 413 3.27 -11.07 28.82
N ILE A 414 3.79 -11.40 30.00
CA ILE A 414 5.22 -11.57 30.25
C ILE A 414 5.76 -12.69 29.33
N PRO A 415 6.66 -12.38 28.38
CA PRO A 415 7.15 -13.36 27.41
C PRO A 415 7.98 -14.45 28.08
N SER A 416 7.92 -15.67 27.57
CA SER A 416 8.80 -16.76 28.01
C SER A 416 10.26 -16.45 27.69
N GLY A 417 11.19 -16.68 28.62
CA GLY A 417 12.62 -16.49 28.39
C GLY A 417 13.12 -15.04 28.51
N ALA A 418 12.52 -14.22 29.37
CA ALA A 418 13.11 -12.93 29.73
C ALA A 418 14.39 -13.14 30.56
N ILE A 419 15.55 -12.80 29.97
CA ILE A 419 16.90 -13.12 30.51
C ILE A 419 17.38 -12.09 31.55
N ALA A 420 16.86 -10.87 31.53
CA ALA A 420 17.28 -9.82 32.45
C ALA A 420 16.12 -8.92 32.87
N TYR A 421 16.03 -8.71 34.18
CA TYR A 421 15.13 -7.76 34.83
C TYR A 421 15.98 -6.67 35.50
N HIS A 422 16.08 -5.49 34.88
CA HIS A 422 16.62 -4.32 35.57
C HIS A 422 15.45 -3.56 36.15
N HIS A 423 15.34 -3.53 37.47
CA HIS A 423 14.33 -2.71 38.14
C HIS A 423 14.98 -1.49 38.78
N GLY A 424 14.29 -0.36 38.76
CA GLY A 424 14.68 0.80 39.57
C GLY A 424 14.37 0.57 41.05
N GLN A 425 14.44 1.65 41.82
CA GLN A 425 14.07 1.68 43.23
C GLN A 425 12.58 1.34 43.37
N VAL A 426 12.28 0.29 44.14
CA VAL A 426 10.90 -0.01 44.58
C VAL A 426 10.68 0.74 45.89
N ASP A 427 10.11 1.93 45.78
CA ASP A 427 9.78 2.73 46.95
C ASP A 427 8.39 2.37 47.44
N VAL A 428 8.31 1.75 48.62
CA VAL A 428 7.06 1.53 49.35
C VAL A 428 7.04 2.47 50.55
N TYR A 429 6.48 3.69 50.42
CA TYR A 429 6.48 4.70 51.51
C TYR A 429 5.47 4.42 52.63
N SER A 430 5.32 3.16 53.01
CA SER A 430 4.90 2.76 54.35
C SER A 430 5.99 2.05 55.16
N HIS A 431 7.19 1.86 54.59
CA HIS A 431 8.25 1.03 55.17
C HIS A 431 9.68 1.58 54.97
N ALA A 432 9.89 2.89 55.19
CA ALA A 432 11.25 3.43 55.32
C ALA A 432 11.99 2.97 56.61
N ALA A 433 11.42 2.04 57.38
CA ALA A 433 11.96 1.58 58.67
C ALA A 433 11.97 0.04 58.76
N ALA A 434 12.93 -0.65 58.13
CA ALA A 434 13.32 -2.03 58.50
C ALA A 434 14.48 -2.65 57.68
N GLY A 435 14.97 -2.05 56.59
CA GLY A 435 16.02 -2.68 55.76
C GLY A 435 15.54 -3.86 54.91
N VAL A 436 14.23 -3.91 54.59
CA VAL A 436 13.65 -4.94 53.71
C VAL A 436 13.88 -4.56 52.25
N ASN A 437 14.57 -5.41 51.48
CA ASN A 437 14.72 -5.26 50.04
C ASN A 437 13.49 -5.83 49.33
N VAL A 438 12.78 -5.02 48.54
CA VAL A 438 11.65 -5.47 47.72
C VAL A 438 12.05 -5.46 46.25
N ARG A 439 11.67 -6.51 45.51
CA ARG A 439 11.97 -6.66 44.09
C ARG A 439 10.73 -7.11 43.33
N PRO A 440 10.54 -6.65 42.09
CA PRO A 440 9.51 -7.20 41.22
C PRO A 440 9.94 -8.59 40.74
N PHE A 441 9.00 -9.53 40.76
CA PHE A 441 9.13 -10.88 40.27
C PHE A 441 8.15 -11.08 39.11
N PHE A 442 8.67 -11.54 37.99
CA PHE A 442 7.97 -11.67 36.72
C PHE A 442 7.88 -13.16 36.37
N ASN A 443 6.65 -13.65 36.24
CA ASN A 443 6.40 -15.03 35.82
C ASN A 443 6.12 -15.06 34.32
N ASP A 444 6.82 -15.95 33.62
CA ASP A 444 6.55 -16.26 32.22
C ASP A 444 5.08 -16.63 32.02
N GLY A 445 4.44 -16.03 31.01
CA GLY A 445 3.02 -16.25 30.72
C GLY A 445 2.03 -15.49 31.60
N ALA A 446 2.49 -14.75 32.63
CA ALA A 446 1.61 -13.98 33.48
C ALA A 446 1.32 -12.57 32.93
N THR A 447 0.19 -12.00 33.36
CA THR A 447 -0.19 -10.59 33.12
C THR A 447 -0.05 -9.72 34.38
N THR A 448 0.74 -10.22 35.35
CA THR A 448 0.88 -9.65 36.68
C THR A 448 2.34 -9.63 37.12
N ILE A 449 2.72 -8.64 37.92
CA ILE A 449 4.02 -8.55 38.61
C ILE A 449 3.80 -8.85 40.09
N LYS A 450 4.58 -9.78 40.64
CA LYS A 450 4.58 -10.07 42.08
C LYS A 450 5.69 -9.26 42.76
N LEU A 451 5.51 -8.89 44.02
CA LEU A 451 6.60 -8.31 44.82
C LEU A 451 7.18 -9.38 45.75
N VAL A 452 8.50 -9.51 45.78
CA VAL A 452 9.23 -10.51 46.58
C VAL A 452 10.36 -9.86 47.39
N THR A 453 10.78 -10.49 48.48
CA THR A 453 11.84 -9.97 49.37
C THR A 453 13.22 -10.59 49.14
N ASP A 454 13.29 -11.70 48.41
CA ASP A 454 14.53 -12.43 48.16
C ASP A 454 14.56 -13.12 46.79
N SER A 455 15.70 -13.68 46.44
CA SER A 455 15.90 -14.42 45.18
C SER A 455 15.26 -15.82 45.17
N LYS A 456 14.73 -16.29 46.32
CA LYS A 456 13.96 -17.55 46.38
C LYS A 456 12.49 -17.32 46.01
N GLY A 457 12.08 -16.06 45.86
CA GLY A 457 10.70 -15.70 45.53
C GLY A 457 9.79 -15.63 46.75
N THR A 458 10.34 -15.39 47.95
CA THR A 458 9.53 -15.18 49.15
C THR A 458 8.65 -13.94 48.96
N ASP A 459 7.33 -14.12 49.11
CA ASP A 459 6.36 -13.06 48.89
C ASP A 459 6.59 -11.87 49.82
N PHE A 460 6.59 -10.67 49.24
CA PHE A 460 6.47 -9.46 50.02
C PHE A 460 5.05 -9.38 50.58
N THR A 461 4.95 -9.42 51.91
CA THR A 461 3.69 -9.31 52.62
C THR A 461 3.52 -7.92 53.21
N ALA A 462 2.33 -7.36 53.09
CA ALA A 462 2.00 -6.06 53.68
C ALA A 462 1.90 -6.08 55.22
N SER A 463 2.21 -7.21 55.87
CA SER A 463 2.04 -7.46 57.31
C SER A 463 3.14 -6.91 58.21
N ASN A 464 4.06 -6.10 57.70
CA ASN A 464 5.14 -5.49 58.49
C ASN A 464 4.86 -4.02 58.90
N ALA A 465 3.68 -3.47 58.57
CA ALA A 465 3.26 -2.12 58.99
C ALA A 465 2.27 -2.21 60.18
N PRO A 466 2.69 -1.87 61.40
CA PRO A 466 1.75 -1.63 62.49
C PRO A 466 1.05 -0.28 62.23
N GLY A 467 -0.17 -0.31 61.70
CA GLY A 467 -1.03 0.87 61.56
C GLY A 467 -1.29 1.31 60.12
N SER A 468 -2.34 2.10 59.94
CA SER A 468 -2.78 2.66 58.66
C SER A 468 -1.71 3.60 58.08
N VAL A 469 -1.25 3.35 56.84
CA VAL A 469 -0.19 4.16 56.20
C VAL A 469 -0.59 4.65 54.81
N GLN A 470 -0.08 5.82 54.41
CA GLN A 470 -0.18 6.28 53.02
C GLN A 470 0.71 5.40 52.14
N LEU A 471 0.14 4.88 51.06
CA LEU A 471 0.87 4.06 50.09
C LEU A 471 1.49 4.99 49.03
N LEU A 472 2.79 4.82 48.79
CA LEU A 472 3.44 5.19 47.54
C LEU A 472 4.19 3.95 47.07
N LEU A 473 3.92 3.47 45.86
CA LEU A 473 4.60 2.34 45.24
C LEU A 473 5.03 2.76 43.83
N TYR A 474 6.33 2.75 43.56
CA TYR A 474 6.88 2.90 42.22
C TYR A 474 7.64 1.63 41.83
N VAL A 475 7.39 1.12 40.63
CA VAL A 475 8.17 0.03 40.06
C VAL A 475 8.53 0.43 38.65
N SER A 476 9.81 0.58 38.35
CA SER A 476 10.31 0.63 36.97
C SER A 476 11.02 -0.67 36.64
N PHE A 477 10.93 -1.09 35.38
CA PHE A 477 11.55 -2.32 34.91
C PHE A 477 12.02 -2.23 33.46
N THR A 478 13.04 -3.01 33.14
CA THR A 478 13.46 -3.34 31.77
C THR A 478 13.58 -4.85 31.66
N MET A 479 12.92 -5.42 30.67
CA MET A 479 12.91 -6.84 30.34
C MET A 479 13.60 -7.03 29.00
N ILE A 480 14.53 -7.97 28.93
CA ILE A 480 15.18 -8.40 27.68
C ILE A 480 14.76 -9.83 27.37
N ILE A 481 14.13 -10.05 26.23
CA ILE A 481 13.58 -11.33 25.77
C ILE A 481 14.64 -12.07 24.96
N SER A 482 15.00 -13.30 25.33
CA SER A 482 15.77 -14.17 24.43
C SER A 482 14.92 -14.50 23.21
N GLY A 483 15.42 -14.21 22.01
CA GLY A 483 14.80 -14.66 20.77
C GLY A 483 14.91 -16.17 20.60
#